data_AF-A0A7D6F6N8-F1
#
_entry.id   AF-A0A7D6F6N8-F1
#
_cell.length_a   1.000
_cell.length_b   1.000
_cell.length_c   1.000
_cell.angle_alpha   90.00
_cell.angle_beta   90.00
_cell.angle_gamma   90.00
#
_symmetry.space_group_name_H-M   'P 1'
#
loop_
_entity.id
_entity.type
_entity.pdbx_description
1 polymer ?
#
loop_
_entity_poly.entity_id
_entity_poly.type
_entity_poly.pdbx_seq_one_letter_code
_entity_poly.pdbx_strand_id
1 'polypeptide(L)' 'VRDVLDPFVKSATLRIVYNNKELTNGSELKPSMVANEPRVEIGGHDMRTLYTLVMIDPDAPSP' A
#
# COMPACT_ATOMS: atom_id res chain seq x y z
N VAL A 1 -8.14 10.94 2.81
CA VAL A 1 -8.39 10.01 3.94
C VAL A 1 -9.85 10.14 4.37
N ARG A 2 -10.80 10.00 3.45
CA ARG A 2 -12.23 10.08 3.77
C ARG A 2 -13.03 9.07 2.96
N ASP A 3 -12.59 8.78 1.74
CA ASP A 3 -13.33 7.85 0.87
C ASP A 3 -13.08 6.37 1.22
N VAL A 4 -11.91 6.06 1.81
CA VAL A 4 -11.50 4.67 2.10
C VAL A 4 -11.20 4.41 3.57
N LEU A 5 -10.62 5.38 4.29
CA LEU A 5 -10.13 5.21 5.65
C LEU A 5 -10.62 6.35 6.53
N ASP A 6 -11.02 6.01 7.75
CA ASP A 6 -11.14 6.96 8.85
C ASP A 6 -9.76 7.51 9.26
N PRO A 7 -9.68 8.70 9.87
CA PRO A 7 -8.43 9.22 10.41
C PRO A 7 -7.79 8.26 11.42
N PHE A 8 -6.50 8.01 11.29
CA PHE A 8 -5.76 7.10 12.16
C PHE A 8 -4.33 7.59 12.41
N VAL A 9 -3.71 7.07 13.47
CA VAL A 9 -2.28 7.22 13.74
C VAL A 9 -1.55 5.99 13.22
N LYS A 10 -0.51 6.19 12.41
CA LYS A 10 0.29 5.09 11.86
C LYS A 10 0.96 4.32 13.01
N SER A 11 0.78 3.00 13.05
CA SER A 11 1.35 2.10 14.07
C SER A 11 2.54 1.28 13.57
N ALA A 12 2.74 1.23 12.25
CA ALA A 12 3.78 0.47 11.58
C ALA A 12 4.29 1.25 10.36
N THR A 13 5.54 0.99 9.97
CA THR A 13 6.07 1.44 8.68
C THR A 13 5.66 0.45 7.60
N LEU A 14 5.22 0.95 6.45
CA LEU A 14 4.86 0.15 5.29
C LEU A 14 5.66 0.65 4.09
N ARG A 15 6.35 -0.26 3.42
CA ARG A 15 7.11 0.01 2.21
C ARG A 15 6.70 -0.98 1.12
N ILE A 16 6.31 -0.43 -0.03
CA ILE A 16 5.82 -1.18 -1.18
C ILE A 16 6.77 -0.89 -2.34
N VAL A 17 7.31 -1.94 -2.97
CA VAL A 17 8.30 -1.83 -4.04
C VAL A 17 7.84 -2.62 -5.27
N TYR A 18 7.70 -1.92 -6.39
CA TYR A 18 7.50 -2.51 -7.72
C TYR A 18 8.78 -2.32 -8.56
N ASN A 19 9.35 -3.39 -9.10
CA ASN A 19 10.52 -3.32 -10.00
C ASN A 19 11.65 -2.40 -9.48
N ASN A 20 12.01 -2.54 -8.20
CA ASN A 20 13.01 -1.74 -7.48
C ASN A 20 12.66 -0.25 -7.26
N LYS A 21 11.44 0.17 -7.60
CA LYS A 21 10.92 1.51 -7.30
C LYS A 21 9.99 1.45 -6.10
N GLU A 22 10.32 2.22 -5.06
CA GLU A 22 9.45 2.41 -3.90
C GLU A 22 8.27 3.31 -4.27
N LEU A 23 7.08 2.89 -3.86
CA LEU A 23 5.83 3.59 -4.07
C LEU A 23 5.60 4.59 -2.93
N THR A 24 5.33 5.84 -3.30
CA THR A 24 4.91 6.89 -2.36
C THR A 24 3.50 7.38 -2.69
N ASN A 25 2.83 8.00 -1.72
CA ASN A 25 1.48 8.52 -1.91
C ASN A 25 1.40 9.45 -3.14
N GLY A 26 0.44 9.20 -4.04
CA GLY A 26 0.26 9.97 -5.27
C GLY A 26 1.22 9.60 -6.40
N SER A 27 2.00 8.51 -6.28
CA SER A 27 2.82 8.01 -7.39
C SER A 27 1.94 7.60 -8.58
N GLU A 28 2.18 8.20 -9.74
CA GLU A 28 1.61 7.73 -11.00
C GLU A 28 2.35 6.48 -11.49
N LEU A 29 1.58 5.43 -11.81
CA LEU A 29 2.10 4.13 -12.22
C LEU A 29 1.38 3.68 -13.47
N LYS A 30 2.14 3.19 -14.46
CA LYS A 30 1.56 2.55 -15.64
C LYS A 30 1.07 1.14 -15.26
N PRO A 31 -0.02 0.63 -15.88
CA PRO A 31 -0.47 -0.73 -15.64
C PRO A 31 0.63 -1.80 -15.81
N SER A 32 1.52 -1.62 -16.79
CA SER A 32 2.65 -2.54 -17.01
C SER A 32 3.68 -2.57 -15.87
N MET A 33 3.76 -1.51 -15.06
CA MET A 33 4.68 -1.45 -13.92
C MET A 33 4.15 -2.21 -12.70
N VAL A 34 2.84 -2.44 -12.64
CA VAL A 34 2.13 -3.04 -11.49
C VAL A 34 1.42 -4.34 -11.87
N ALA A 35 1.80 -4.94 -13.00
CA ALA A 35 1.17 -6.16 -13.52
C ALA A 35 1.42 -7.41 -12.65
N ASN A 36 2.52 -7.42 -11.90
CA ASN A 36 2.88 -8.48 -10.93
C ASN A 36 2.80 -7.92 -9.52
N GLU A 37 2.64 -8.78 -8.50
CA GLU A 37 2.61 -8.32 -7.11
C GLU A 37 3.89 -7.56 -6.67
N PRO A 38 3.76 -6.57 -5.77
CA PRO A 38 4.92 -5.86 -5.24
C PRO A 38 5.62 -6.67 -4.16
N ARG A 39 6.88 -6.30 -3.89
CA ARG A 39 7.50 -6.64 -2.61
C ARG A 39 6.94 -5.71 -1.53
N VAL A 40 6.47 -6.30 -0.44
CA VAL A 40 5.95 -5.57 0.72
C VAL A 40 6.84 -5.81 1.92
N GLU A 41 7.30 -4.73 2.53
CA GLU A 41 8.05 -4.72 3.78
C GLU A 41 7.20 -3.99 4.83
N ILE A 42 6.89 -4.67 5.93
CA ILE A 42 6.22 -4.08 7.09
C ILE A 42 7.16 -4.09 8.28
N GLY A 43 7.38 -2.91 8.86
CA GLY A 43 8.06 -2.78 10.14
C GLY A 43 7.06 -2.85 11.29
N GLY A 44 7.58 -2.94 12.52
CA GLY A 44 6.74 -3.00 13.71
C GLY A 44 7.62 -3.10 14.95
N HIS A 45 7.04 -2.76 16.10
CA HIS A 45 7.76 -2.80 17.37
C HIS A 45 7.76 -4.21 17.98
N ASP A 46 6.80 -5.05 17.59
CA ASP A 46 6.62 -6.41 18.07
C ASP A 46 6.52 -7.40 16.91
N MET A 47 7.47 -8.34 16.82
CA MET A 47 7.50 -9.39 15.78
C MET A 47 6.40 -10.43 15.93
N ARG A 48 5.66 -10.44 17.05
CA ARG A 48 4.50 -11.34 17.26
C ARG A 48 3.23 -10.77 16.65
N THR A 49 3.22 -9.49 16.31
CA THR A 49 2.05 -8.86 15.70
C THR A 49 1.92 -9.33 14.26
N LEU A 50 0.76 -9.88 13.94
CA LEU A 50 0.39 -10.23 12.58
C LEU A 50 -0.40 -9.08 11.95
N TYR A 51 -0.16 -8.84 10.67
CA TYR A 51 -0.79 -7.77 9.92
C TYR A 51 -1.51 -8.34 8.70
N THR A 52 -2.61 -7.68 8.32
CA THR A 52 -3.33 -7.93 7.08
C THR A 52 -3.08 -6.76 6.13
N LEU A 53 -2.64 -7.03 4.90
CA LEU A 53 -2.53 -6.05 3.85
C LEU A 53 -3.77 -6.12 2.95
N VAL A 54 -4.38 -4.96 2.67
CA VAL A 54 -5.52 -4.83 1.77
C VAL A 54 -5.15 -3.85 0.65
N MET A 55 -5.34 -4.27 -0.60
CA MET A 55 -5.18 -3.43 -1.80
C MET A 55 -6.54 -3.32 -2.48
N ILE A 56 -6.98 -2.10 -2.76
CA ILE A 56 -8.27 -1.81 -3.41
C ILE A 56 -8.11 -0.77 -4.52
N ASP A 57 -9.07 -0.75 -5.44
CA ASP A 57 -9.33 0.34 -6.35
C ASP A 57 -10.71 0.94 -6.00
N PRO A 58 -10.77 2.10 -5.31
CA PRO A 58 -12.03 2.71 -4.90
C PRO A 58 -12.80 3.34 -6.06
N ASP A 59 -12.15 3.53 -7.22
CA ASP A 59 -12.67 4.29 -8.36
C ASP A 59 -13.10 3.36 -9.52
N ALA A 60 -13.35 2.07 -9.24
CA ALA A 60 -13.76 1.11 -10.27
C ALA A 60 -15.30 1.06 -10.43
N PRO A 61 -15.83 1.00 -11.67
CA PRO A 61 -15.15 1.06 -12.97
C PRO A 61 -14.80 2.49 -13.45
N SER A 62 -15.32 3.50 -12.75
CA SER A 62 -15.03 4.92 -12.92
C SER A 62 -15.16 5.59 -11.54
N PRO A 63 -14.50 6.73 -11.29
CA PRO A 63 -14.68 7.49 -10.06
C PRO A 63 -16.16 7.74 -9.74
#